data_AF-A0A9W8N5C2-F1
#
_entry.id   AF-A0A9W8N5C2-F1
#
_cell.length_a   1.000
_cell.length_b   1.000
_cell.length_c   1.000
_cell.angle_alpha   90.00
_cell.angle_beta   90.00
_cell.angle_gamma   90.00
#
_symmetry.space_group_name_H-M   'P 1'
#
loop_
_entity.id
_entity.type
_entity.pdbx_description
1 polymer ?
#
loop_
_entity_poly.entity_id
_entity_poly.type
_entity_poly.pdbx_seq_one_letter_code
_entity_poly.pdbx_strand_id
1 'polypeptide(L)'
;MADRIASVSAYADYANEIYAKGMLNGCPPAITTDPNKLRLQAKKVMRDDAYNYISGGAGEGATMDANRLAFRQWKIVPRMMRPSVPRNLKVSLFGEQYDSPLLVAPVGAQEVYHKEKEIGTAAAAAELNVPFGKQTSLFFPGSKEGREGVVTST
;
A
#
# COMPACT_ATOMS: atom_id res chain seq x y z
N MET A 1 -22.06 31.04 3.34
CA MET A 1 -22.45 30.13 4.43
C MET A 1 -22.42 28.69 3.91
N ALA A 2 -21.26 28.27 3.40
CA ALA A 2 -21.01 26.95 2.82
C ALA A 2 -19.50 26.66 2.95
N ASP A 3 -18.99 26.91 4.15
CA ASP A 3 -17.57 26.71 4.48
C ASP A 3 -17.49 25.51 5.43
N ARG A 4 -16.59 24.58 5.09
CA ARG A 4 -16.09 23.48 5.95
C ARG A 4 -17.07 22.37 6.34
N ILE A 5 -17.35 21.45 5.40
CA ILE A 5 -17.27 20.02 5.74
C ILE A 5 -15.80 19.63 5.52
N ALA A 6 -14.99 19.80 6.56
CA ALA A 6 -13.60 19.35 6.57
C ALA A 6 -13.58 17.85 6.22
N SER A 7 -12.91 17.52 5.11
CA SER A 7 -12.67 16.19 4.55
C SER A 7 -12.95 15.05 5.53
N VAL A 8 -14.09 14.37 5.33
CA VAL A 8 -14.25 12.98 5.77
C VAL A 8 -13.05 12.22 5.22
N SER A 9 -12.39 11.42 6.05
CA SER A 9 -11.13 10.75 5.70
C SER A 9 -11.32 9.92 4.43
N ALA A 10 -10.73 10.39 3.32
CA ALA A 10 -10.87 9.80 1.99
C ALA A 10 -10.62 8.28 1.97
N TYR A 11 -9.74 7.79 2.83
CA TYR A 11 -9.41 6.36 2.91
C TYR A 11 -10.56 5.49 3.43
N ALA A 12 -11.40 5.98 4.35
CA ALA A 12 -12.53 5.20 4.84
C ALA A 12 -13.69 5.18 3.83
N ASP A 13 -13.80 6.21 3.00
CA ASP A 13 -14.82 6.31 1.96
C ASP A 13 -14.64 5.25 0.86
N TYR A 14 -13.43 4.70 0.70
CA TYR A 14 -13.18 3.57 -0.19
C TYR A 14 -14.06 2.35 0.12
N ALA A 15 -14.40 2.11 1.39
CA ALA A 15 -15.33 1.05 1.75
C ALA A 15 -16.74 1.32 1.20
N ASN A 16 -17.20 2.58 1.25
CA ASN A 16 -18.49 3.00 0.69
C ASN A 16 -18.51 2.81 -0.83
N GLU A 17 -17.39 3.08 -1.51
CA GLU A 17 -17.25 2.85 -2.94
C GLU A 17 -17.38 1.37 -3.32
N ILE A 18 -16.73 0.48 -2.56
CA ILE A 18 -16.84 -0.97 -2.75
C ILE A 18 -18.29 -1.42 -2.59
N TYR A 19 -18.98 -0.95 -1.53
CA TYR A 19 -20.38 -1.29 -1.31
C TYR A 19 -21.29 -0.78 -2.41
N ALA A 20 -21.10 0.48 -2.84
CA ALA A 20 -21.87 1.07 -3.92
C ALA A 20 -21.71 0.27 -5.22
N LYS A 21 -20.46 -0.05 -5.60
CA LYS A 21 -20.19 -0.85 -6.81
C LYS A 21 -20.75 -2.27 -6.73
N GLY A 22 -20.60 -2.93 -5.59
CA GLY A 22 -21.10 -4.30 -5.40
C GLY A 22 -22.62 -4.38 -5.37
N MET A 23 -23.29 -3.48 -4.66
CA MET A 23 -24.74 -3.50 -4.46
C MET A 23 -25.51 -2.90 -5.64
N LEU A 24 -25.02 -1.81 -6.23
CA LEU A 24 -25.73 -1.10 -7.30
C LEU A 24 -25.41 -1.67 -8.68
N ASN A 25 -24.16 -2.10 -8.91
CA ASN A 25 -23.70 -2.54 -10.23
C ASN A 25 -23.44 -4.04 -10.31
N GLY A 26 -23.59 -4.79 -9.20
CA GLY A 26 -23.30 -6.22 -9.16
C GLY A 26 -21.83 -6.55 -9.41
N CYS A 27 -20.93 -5.58 -9.27
CA CYS A 27 -19.49 -5.72 -9.54
C CYS A 27 -18.75 -6.01 -8.22
N PRO A 28 -18.49 -7.28 -7.86
CA PRO A 28 -17.67 -7.57 -6.69
C PRO A 28 -16.24 -7.04 -6.89
N PRO A 29 -15.53 -6.69 -5.80
CA PRO A 29 -14.17 -6.19 -5.91
C PRO A 29 -13.25 -7.26 -6.52
N ALA A 30 -12.40 -6.84 -7.45
CA ALA A 30 -11.45 -7.72 -8.11
C ALA A 30 -10.41 -8.31 -7.14
N ILE A 31 -10.08 -7.56 -6.09
CA ILE A 31 -9.14 -7.96 -5.03
C ILE A 31 -9.93 -8.19 -3.74
N THR A 32 -9.55 -9.23 -3.00
CA THR A 32 -10.15 -9.51 -1.68
C THR A 32 -9.89 -8.38 -0.68
N THR A 33 -10.92 -8.02 0.10
CA THR A 33 -10.81 -7.05 1.19
C THR A 33 -10.19 -7.65 2.47
N ASP A 34 -9.97 -8.96 2.52
CA ASP A 34 -9.34 -9.64 3.64
C ASP A 34 -7.82 -9.80 3.39
N PRO A 35 -6.96 -9.11 4.17
CA PRO A 35 -5.51 -9.15 3.95
C PRO A 35 -4.92 -10.56 4.12
N ASN A 36 -5.56 -11.46 4.87
CA ASN A 36 -5.08 -12.83 5.04
C ASN A 36 -5.31 -13.70 3.79
N LYS A 37 -6.34 -13.37 3.00
CA LYS A 37 -6.69 -14.08 1.76
C LYS A 37 -5.92 -13.56 0.55
N LEU A 38 -5.36 -12.36 0.62
CA LEU A 38 -4.62 -11.74 -0.49
C LEU A 38 -3.48 -12.64 -0.98
N ARG A 39 -2.73 -13.26 -0.06
CA ARG A 39 -1.66 -14.21 -0.39
C ARG A 39 -2.17 -15.43 -1.17
N LEU A 40 -3.33 -15.96 -0.79
CA LEU A 40 -3.94 -17.12 -1.47
C LEU A 40 -4.49 -16.75 -2.83
N GLN A 41 -5.05 -15.54 -2.97
CA GLN A 41 -5.51 -15.02 -4.25
C GLN A 41 -4.33 -14.82 -5.21
N ALA A 42 -3.22 -14.23 -4.74
CA ALA A 42 -2.00 -14.07 -5.52
C ALA A 42 -1.42 -15.41 -6.00
N LYS A 43 -1.40 -16.44 -5.13
CA LYS A 43 -0.95 -17.80 -5.48
C LYS A 43 -1.71 -18.41 -6.67
N LYS A 44 -2.99 -18.07 -6.85
CA LYS A 44 -3.82 -18.61 -7.95
C LYS A 44 -3.46 -18.00 -9.32
N VAL A 45 -2.82 -16.84 -9.34
CA VAL A 45 -2.57 -16.06 -10.56
C VAL A 45 -1.08 -16.06 -10.92
N MET A 46 -0.20 -16.11 -9.92
CA MET A 46 1.24 -16.11 -10.11
C MET A 46 1.79 -17.48 -10.50
N ARG A 47 2.94 -17.49 -11.20
CA ARG A 47 3.74 -18.70 -11.41
C ARG A 47 4.32 -19.19 -10.07
N ASP A 48 4.48 -20.50 -9.93
CA ASP A 48 4.99 -21.09 -8.69
C ASP A 48 6.38 -20.56 -8.29
N ASP A 49 7.31 -20.41 -9.24
CA ASP A 49 8.66 -19.87 -8.96
C ASP A 49 8.59 -18.44 -8.41
N ALA A 50 7.76 -17.59 -9.03
CA ALA A 50 7.55 -16.21 -8.63
C ALA A 50 6.91 -16.12 -7.24
N TYR A 51 5.92 -16.98 -6.99
CA TYR A 51 5.25 -17.06 -5.69
C TYR A 51 6.20 -17.52 -4.59
N ASN A 52 7.01 -18.55 -4.84
CA ASN A 52 7.99 -19.07 -3.88
C ASN A 52 9.06 -18.04 -3.54
N TYR A 53 9.47 -17.21 -4.51
CA TYR A 53 10.41 -16.11 -4.26
C TYR A 53 9.85 -15.06 -3.29
N ILE A 54 8.60 -14.62 -3.48
CA ILE A 54 7.98 -13.61 -2.61
C ILE A 54 7.58 -14.17 -1.24
N SER A 55 7.03 -15.38 -1.23
CA SER A 55 6.48 -15.98 -0.02
C SER A 55 7.53 -16.63 0.86
N GLY A 56 8.74 -16.86 0.34
CA GLY A 56 9.85 -17.47 1.04
C GLY A 56 10.39 -16.58 2.16
N GLY A 57 10.55 -17.17 3.34
CA GLY A 57 11.30 -16.58 4.46
C GLY A 57 12.66 -17.25 4.63
N ALA A 58 13.52 -16.70 5.48
CA ALA A 58 14.78 -17.34 5.84
C ALA A 58 14.51 -18.59 6.71
N GLY A 59 15.12 -19.72 6.34
CA GLY A 59 14.99 -20.99 7.07
C GLY A 59 13.55 -21.48 7.13
N GLU A 60 13.10 -21.90 8.32
CA GLU A 60 11.72 -22.34 8.57
C GLU A 60 10.70 -21.19 8.51
N GLY A 61 11.14 -19.92 8.48
CA GLY A 61 10.24 -18.77 8.47
C GLY A 61 9.75 -18.34 9.86
N ALA A 62 10.29 -18.93 10.94
CA ALA A 62 9.90 -18.62 12.32
C ALA A 62 9.97 -17.11 12.66
N THR A 63 10.96 -16.39 12.12
CA THR A 63 11.07 -14.93 12.32
C THR A 63 9.93 -14.16 11.64
N MET A 64 9.46 -14.61 10.48
CA MET A 64 8.31 -13.98 9.80
C MET A 64 7.04 -14.15 10.64
N ASP A 65 6.85 -15.33 11.23
CA ASP A 65 5.71 -15.59 12.11
C ASP A 65 5.82 -14.80 13.42
N ALA A 66 7.01 -14.69 14.00
CA ALA A 66 7.29 -13.87 15.17
C ALA A 66 6.95 -12.38 14.92
N ASN A 67 7.29 -11.83 13.75
CA ASN A 67 6.94 -10.45 13.38
C ASN A 67 5.42 -10.22 13.39
N ARG A 68 4.63 -11.18 12.87
CA ARG A 68 3.17 -11.09 12.91
C ARG A 68 2.62 -11.23 14.32
N LEU A 69 3.21 -12.11 15.12
CA LEU A 69 2.78 -12.34 16.49
C LEU A 69 3.04 -11.12 17.37
N ALA A 70 4.16 -10.40 17.17
CA ALA A 70 4.50 -9.21 17.92
C ALA A 70 3.38 -8.14 17.87
N PHE A 71 2.79 -7.89 16.70
CA PHE A 71 1.66 -6.96 16.59
C PHE A 71 0.40 -7.43 17.30
N ARG A 72 0.18 -8.75 17.40
CA ARG A 72 -1.01 -9.31 18.08
C ARG A 72 -0.94 -9.18 19.59
N GLN A 73 0.25 -8.98 20.16
CA GLN A 73 0.44 -8.77 21.59
C GLN A 73 -0.12 -7.40 22.04
N TRP A 74 -0.10 -6.40 21.16
CA TRP A 74 -0.61 -5.07 21.44
C TRP A 74 -2.09 -4.93 21.11
N LYS A 75 -2.85 -4.24 21.97
CA LYS A 75 -4.29 -3.98 21.80
C LYS A 75 -4.56 -2.49 21.75
N ILE A 76 -5.41 -2.06 20.83
CA ILE A 76 -5.91 -0.68 20.78
C ILE A 76 -7.02 -0.54 21.82
N VAL A 77 -6.87 0.39 22.77
CA VAL A 77 -7.91 0.67 23.76
C VAL A 77 -8.96 1.62 23.15
N PRO A 78 -10.22 1.19 22.99
CA PRO A 78 -11.26 2.05 22.43
C PRO A 78 -11.60 3.17 23.40
N ARG A 79 -11.61 4.41 22.91
CA ARG A 79 -12.00 5.60 23.69
C ARG A 79 -13.39 6.06 23.25
N MET A 80 -14.40 5.73 24.05
CA MET A 80 -15.81 6.04 23.76
C MET A 80 -16.11 7.54 23.89
N MET A 81 -17.12 8.01 23.16
CA MET A 81 -17.62 9.39 23.17
C MET A 81 -16.56 10.47 22.87
N ARG A 82 -15.51 10.12 22.12
CA ARG A 82 -14.54 11.09 21.59
C ARG A 82 -14.89 11.40 20.14
N PRO A 83 -15.07 12.68 19.76
CA PRO A 83 -15.23 13.02 18.36
C PRO A 83 -13.97 12.60 17.61
N SER A 84 -14.12 11.67 16.66
CA SER A 84 -13.02 11.13 15.86
C SER A 84 -12.97 11.72 14.46
N VAL A 85 -13.82 12.71 14.15
CA VAL A 85 -13.92 13.35 12.83
C VAL A 85 -13.65 14.85 13.02
N PRO A 86 -12.80 15.47 12.17
CA PRO A 86 -12.06 14.88 11.04
C PRO A 86 -10.83 14.06 11.48
N ARG A 87 -10.49 13.00 10.73
CA ARG A 87 -9.23 12.26 10.90
C ARG A 87 -8.18 12.82 9.98
N ASN A 88 -7.11 13.37 10.55
CA ASN A 88 -5.95 13.79 9.78
C ASN A 88 -4.87 12.70 9.87
N LEU A 89 -4.53 12.10 8.72
CA LEU A 89 -3.45 11.13 8.58
C LEU A 89 -2.22 11.71 7.89
N LYS A 90 -2.23 13.02 7.57
CA LYS A 90 -1.12 13.66 6.90
C LYS A 90 0.11 13.69 7.80
N VAL A 91 1.28 13.45 7.22
CA VAL A 91 2.57 13.51 7.91
C VAL A 91 3.58 14.29 7.08
N SER A 92 4.45 15.03 7.75
CA SER A 92 5.60 15.65 7.09
C SER A 92 6.85 14.80 7.34
N LEU A 93 7.51 14.40 6.26
CA LEU A 93 8.77 13.65 6.29
C LEU A 93 9.77 14.35 5.38
N PHE A 94 10.96 14.65 5.90
CA PHE A 94 12.06 15.30 5.15
C PHE A 94 11.68 16.62 4.46
N GLY A 95 10.74 17.38 5.02
CA GLY A 95 10.28 18.66 4.46
C GLY A 95 9.13 18.55 3.45
N GLU A 96 8.78 17.33 3.04
CA GLU A 96 7.64 17.03 2.18
C GLU A 96 6.40 16.67 3.00
N GLN A 97 5.21 16.87 2.43
CA GLN A 97 3.93 16.53 3.05
C GLN A 97 3.27 15.34 2.33
N TYR A 98 2.99 14.28 3.07
CA TYR A 98 2.35 13.06 2.58
C TYR A 98 0.95 12.91 3.17
N ASP A 99 0.04 12.28 2.43
CA ASP A 99 -1.36 12.15 2.83
C ASP A 99 -1.62 11.02 3.85
N SER A 100 -0.62 10.15 4.04
CA SER A 100 -0.69 8.98 4.93
C SER A 100 0.66 8.70 5.60
N PRO A 101 0.68 8.15 6.83
CA PRO A 101 1.92 7.72 7.49
C PRO A 101 2.46 6.38 6.96
N LEU A 102 1.84 5.83 5.91
CA LEU A 102 2.25 4.57 5.29
C LEU A 102 3.18 4.85 4.11
N LEU A 103 4.16 3.96 3.93
CA LEU A 103 5.08 3.97 2.80
C LEU A 103 5.09 2.62 2.12
N VAL A 104 5.47 2.63 0.84
CA VAL A 104 5.73 1.40 0.09
C VAL A 104 7.16 0.97 0.36
N ALA A 105 7.31 -0.18 1.01
CA ALA A 105 8.60 -0.77 1.29
C ALA A 105 9.35 -1.10 -0.02
N PRO A 106 10.69 -0.97 -0.06
CA PRO A 106 11.46 -1.39 -1.22
C PRO A 106 11.37 -2.91 -1.37
N VAL A 107 10.68 -3.35 -2.42
CA VAL A 107 10.58 -4.76 -2.82
C VAL A 107 11.22 -4.89 -4.19
N GLY A 108 12.25 -5.72 -4.28
CA GLY A 108 12.99 -5.98 -5.52
C GLY A 108 12.37 -7.07 -6.38
N ALA A 109 12.90 -7.16 -7.60
CA ALA A 109 12.52 -8.17 -8.60
C ALA A 109 11.02 -8.16 -8.94
N GLN A 110 10.38 -6.98 -9.00
CA GLN A 110 8.94 -6.89 -9.28
C GLN A 110 8.57 -7.37 -10.69
N GLU A 111 9.55 -7.42 -11.58
CA GLU A 111 9.43 -8.01 -12.91
C GLU A 111 9.05 -9.49 -12.91
N VAL A 112 9.36 -10.21 -11.83
CA VAL A 112 9.02 -11.64 -11.70
C VAL A 112 7.53 -11.81 -11.37
N TYR A 113 6.87 -10.78 -10.84
CA TYR A 113 5.50 -10.86 -10.30
C TYR A 113 4.46 -10.24 -11.22
N HIS A 114 4.81 -9.13 -11.87
CA HIS A 114 3.87 -8.36 -12.69
C HIS A 114 4.58 -7.72 -13.89
N LYS A 115 3.87 -7.60 -15.01
CA LYS A 115 4.42 -7.05 -16.27
C LYS A 115 4.88 -5.60 -16.13
N GLU A 116 4.18 -4.82 -15.30
CA GLU A 116 4.46 -3.40 -15.06
C GLU A 116 5.61 -3.16 -14.07
N LYS A 117 6.15 -4.23 -13.45
CA LYS A 117 7.29 -4.17 -12.54
C LYS A 117 7.11 -3.11 -11.45
N GLU A 118 8.18 -2.40 -11.09
CA GLU A 118 8.18 -1.31 -10.14
C GLU A 118 7.47 -0.04 -10.64
N ILE A 119 7.25 0.11 -11.96
CA ILE A 119 6.60 1.30 -12.54
C ILE A 119 5.14 1.36 -12.11
N GLY A 120 4.42 0.23 -12.17
CA GLY A 120 3.03 0.16 -11.71
C GLY A 120 2.89 0.51 -10.23
N THR A 121 3.80 -0.01 -9.39
CA THR A 121 3.83 0.30 -7.96
C THR A 121 4.18 1.76 -7.69
N ALA A 122 5.13 2.34 -8.44
CA ALA A 122 5.50 3.74 -8.31
C ALA A 122 4.36 4.69 -8.77
N ALA A 123 3.64 4.34 -9.84
CA ALA A 123 2.48 5.09 -10.31
C ALA A 123 1.36 5.08 -9.26
N ALA A 124 1.05 3.92 -8.67
CA ALA A 124 0.07 3.82 -7.59
C ALA A 124 0.51 4.61 -6.33
N ALA A 125 1.80 4.59 -6.01
CA ALA A 125 2.34 5.37 -4.89
C ALA A 125 2.23 6.88 -5.13
N ALA A 126 2.48 7.34 -6.37
CA ALA A 126 2.32 8.73 -6.76
C ALA A 126 0.84 9.17 -6.72
N GLU A 127 -0.08 8.35 -7.21
CA GLU A 127 -1.53 8.64 -7.17
C GLU A 127 -2.06 8.78 -5.73
N LEU A 128 -1.57 7.93 -4.82
CA LEU A 128 -1.94 7.95 -3.40
C LEU A 128 -1.12 8.92 -2.55
N ASN A 129 -0.16 9.63 -3.16
CA ASN A 129 0.78 10.53 -2.50
C ASN A 129 1.46 9.89 -1.26
N VAL A 130 2.00 8.68 -1.45
CA VAL A 130 2.75 7.94 -0.42
C VAL A 130 4.22 7.75 -0.82
N PRO A 131 5.16 7.77 0.15
CA PRO A 131 6.56 7.55 -0.16
C PRO A 131 6.82 6.16 -0.77
N PHE A 132 7.63 6.10 -1.83
CA PHE A 132 8.05 4.87 -2.49
C PHE A 132 9.56 4.64 -2.36
N GLY A 133 9.95 3.56 -1.67
CA GLY A 133 11.35 3.14 -1.57
C GLY A 133 11.79 2.40 -2.83
N LYS A 134 12.69 2.98 -3.61
CA LYS A 134 13.32 2.29 -4.76
C LYS A 134 14.44 1.36 -4.28
N GLN A 135 14.52 0.15 -4.85
CA GLN A 135 15.63 -0.77 -4.60
C GLN A 135 16.74 -0.61 -5.65
N THR A 136 18.01 -0.85 -5.27
CA THR A 136 19.18 -0.61 -6.12
C THR A 136 19.33 -1.57 -7.30
N SER A 137 18.86 -2.82 -7.20
CA SER A 137 18.98 -3.84 -8.26
C SER A 137 17.99 -3.65 -9.43
N LEU A 138 17.50 -2.43 -9.59
CA LEU A 138 16.47 -2.03 -10.54
C LEU A 138 17.08 -1.94 -11.95
N PHE A 139 16.77 -2.92 -12.80
CA PHE A 139 17.17 -2.87 -14.21
C PHE A 139 16.18 -1.99 -14.99
N PHE A 140 16.51 -0.71 -15.17
CA PHE A 140 15.89 0.18 -16.18
C PHE A 140 16.78 0.23 -17.44
N PRO A 141 16.61 -0.65 -18.42
CA PRO A 141 17.19 -0.44 -19.74
C PRO A 141 16.36 0.63 -20.47
N GLY A 142 16.77 1.89 -20.37
CA GLY A 142 16.47 2.89 -21.40
C GLY A 142 15.10 3.56 -21.39
N SER A 143 14.58 4.05 -20.25
CA SER A 143 13.60 5.17 -20.29
C SER A 143 14.30 6.50 -19.99
N LYS A 144 14.17 7.45 -20.91
CA LYS A 144 14.65 8.84 -20.78
C LYS A 144 13.85 9.66 -19.73
N GLU A 145 13.00 9.03 -18.93
CA GLU A 145 12.07 9.67 -17.98
C GLU A 145 12.58 9.65 -16.53
N GLY A 146 13.85 9.32 -16.31
CA GLY A 146 14.50 9.39 -14.98
C GLY A 146 15.10 10.75 -14.63
N ARG A 147 14.92 11.79 -15.45
CA ARG A 147 15.40 13.16 -15.21
C ARG A 147 14.25 14.13 -15.00
N GLU A 148 13.37 13.86 -14.05
CA GLU A 148 12.51 14.88 -13.45
C GLU A 148 11.89 14.27 -12.19
N GLY A 149 12.20 14.83 -11.01
CA GLY A 149 11.58 14.43 -9.74
C GLY A 149 12.54 14.05 -8.61
N VAL A 150 13.86 13.91 -8.86
CA VAL A 150 14.83 13.98 -7.77
C VAL A 150 15.20 15.45 -7.58
N VAL A 151 14.36 16.17 -6.83
CA VAL A 151 14.73 17.47 -6.28
C VAL A 151 15.72 17.20 -5.15
N THR A 152 17.01 17.16 -5.49
CA THR A 152 18.07 17.47 -4.53
C THR A 152 18.10 18.99 -4.40
N SER A 153 17.49 19.54 -3.35
CA SER A 153 17.70 20.94 -2.96
C SER A 153 18.83 21.00 -1.93
N THR A 154 19.97 21.54 -2.37
CA THR A 154 20.83 22.40 -1.55
C THR A 154 20.09 23.67 -1.20
#